data_AF-A0A2D1A946-F1
#
_entry.id   AF-A0A2D1A946-F1
#
_cell.length_a   1.000
_cell.length_b   1.000
_cell.length_c   1.000
_cell.angle_alpha   90.00
_cell.angle_beta   90.00
_cell.angle_gamma   90.00
#
_symmetry.space_group_name_H-M   'P 1'
#
loop_
_entity.id
_entity.type
_entity.pdbx_description
1 polymer ?
#
loop_
_entity_poly.entity_id
_entity_poly.type
_entity_poly.pdbx_seq_one_letter_code
_entity_poly.pdbx_strand_id
1 'polypeptide(L)' 'RGCPRGASYSWYMYSANRLKYPLMRKSLMKLWRAARIQFNDPVEAWASIVEDPAKTAE' A
#
# COMPACT_ATOMS: atom_id res chain seq x y z
N ARG A 1 16.83 11.09 32.30
CA ARG A 1 15.99 11.63 31.20
C ARG A 1 16.86 11.69 29.96
N GLY A 2 16.30 11.41 28.78
CA GLY A 2 17.08 11.20 27.55
C GLY A 2 17.59 9.76 27.42
N CYS A 3 17.59 9.24 26.20
CA CYS A 3 18.18 7.95 25.83
C CYS A 3 18.86 8.11 24.46
N PRO A 4 19.89 7.32 24.14
CA PRO A 4 20.64 7.47 22.87
C PRO A 4 19.74 7.31 21.64
N ARG A 5 18.66 6.52 21.75
CA ARG A 5 17.64 6.35 20.71
C ARG A 5 16.82 7.62 20.45
N GLY A 6 16.54 8.41 21.49
CA GLY A 6 15.82 9.68 21.36
C GLY A 6 16.68 10.79 20.77
N ALA A 7 17.99 10.77 21.03
CA ALA A 7 18.94 11.74 20.48
C ALA A 7 19.07 11.68 18.95
N SER A 8 18.86 10.51 18.34
CA SER A 8 18.92 10.33 16.89
C SER A 8 17.58 10.55 16.16
N TYR A 9 16.50 10.87 16.87
CA TYR A 9 15.15 10.92 16.29
C TYR A 9 15.01 11.96 15.16
N SER A 10 15.70 13.09 15.25
CA SER A 10 15.67 14.16 14.24
C SER A 10 16.07 13.69 12.84
N TRP A 11 16.86 12.63 12.73
CA TRP A 11 17.25 12.01 11.45
C TRP A 11 16.03 11.57 10.62
N TYR A 12 14.99 11.01 11.26
CA TYR A 12 13.81 10.49 10.55
C TYR A 12 12.95 11.55 9.87
N MET A 13 13.08 12.83 10.24
CA MET A 13 12.28 13.90 9.64
C MET A 13 12.54 14.04 8.14
N TYR A 14 13.81 13.94 7.72
CA TYR A 14 14.27 14.17 6.36
C TYR A 14 15.17 13.06 5.81
N SER A 15 15.27 11.93 6.50
CA SER A 15 16.05 10.81 6.00
C SER A 15 15.53 10.27 4.68
N ALA A 16 16.41 9.59 3.94
CA ALA A 16 16.06 8.91 2.69
C ALA A 16 14.95 7.86 2.86
N ASN A 17 14.74 7.36 4.08
CA ASN A 17 13.73 6.35 4.41
C ASN A 17 12.39 6.94 4.89
N ARG A 18 12.24 8.27 4.86
CA ARG A 18 10.98 8.89 5.27
C ARG A 18 9.89 8.60 4.24
N LEU A 19 8.86 7.88 4.67
CA LEU A 19 7.64 7.72 3.88
C LEU A 19 6.89 9.06 3.81
N LYS A 20 6.69 9.54 2.58
CA LYS A 20 6.00 10.81 2.28
C LYS A 20 4.57 10.61 1.78
N TYR A 21 4.29 9.47 1.15
CA TYR A 21 3.04 9.19 0.46
C TYR A 21 2.55 7.79 0.76
N PRO A 22 1.23 7.52 0.66
CA PRO A 22 0.71 6.17 0.72
C PRO A 22 1.25 5.37 -0.47
N LEU A 23 1.83 4.20 -0.18
CA LEU A 23 2.39 3.30 -1.19
C LEU A 23 1.51 2.06 -1.31
N MET A 24 1.31 1.61 -2.54
CA MET A 24 0.63 0.37 -2.87
C MET A 24 1.43 -0.34 -3.94
N ARG A 25 1.50 -1.67 -3.89
CA ARG A 25 2.20 -2.47 -4.90
C ARG A 25 1.61 -2.21 -6.28
N LYS A 26 2.46 -2.04 -7.29
CA LYS A 26 2.04 -1.66 -8.66
C LYS A 26 1.06 -2.66 -9.27
N SER A 27 1.29 -3.97 -9.10
CA SER A 27 0.40 -5.04 -9.60
C SER A 27 -1.00 -4.90 -9.01
N LEU A 28 -1.09 -4.81 -7.67
CA LEU A 28 -2.34 -4.60 -6.96
C LEU A 28 -3.07 -3.33 -7.41
N MET A 29 -2.37 -2.21 -7.57
CA MET A 29 -2.99 -0.95 -8.00
C MET A 29 -3.58 -1.06 -9.41
N LYS A 30 -2.94 -1.81 -10.32
CA LYS A 30 -3.46 -2.05 -11.68
C LYS A 30 -4.76 -2.85 -11.64
N LEU A 31 -4.77 -3.97 -10.90
CA LEU A 31 -5.95 -4.83 -10.73
C LEU A 31 -7.10 -4.07 -10.06
N TRP A 32 -6.81 -3.34 -8.98
CA TRP A 32 -7.80 -2.56 -8.25
C TRP A 32 -8.48 -1.50 -9.12
N ARG A 33 -7.71 -0.77 -9.92
CA ARG A 33 -8.28 0.24 -10.84
C ARG A 33 -9.16 -0.39 -11.92
N ALA A 34 -8.76 -1.54 -12.46
CA ALA A 34 -9.58 -2.26 -13.43
C ALA A 34 -10.89 -2.79 -12.81
N ALA A 35 -10.83 -3.38 -11.61
CA ALA A 35 -12.00 -3.87 -10.89
C ALA A 35 -12.96 -2.74 -10.51
N ARG A 36 -12.43 -1.58 -10.09
CA ARG A 36 -13.22 -0.37 -9.77
C ARG A 36 -13.98 0.24 -10.95
N ILE A 37 -13.63 -0.11 -12.18
CA ILE A 37 -14.37 0.29 -13.39
C ILE A 37 -15.50 -0.71 -13.69
N GLN A 38 -15.28 -2.00 -13.38
CA GLN A 38 -16.23 -3.08 -13.66
C GLN A 38 -17.32 -3.19 -12.59
N PHE A 39 -16.97 -2.94 -11.32
CA PHE A 39 -17.86 -3.08 -10.17
C PHE A 39 -18.07 -1.72 -9.50
N ASN A 40 -19.34 -1.36 -9.27
CA ASN A 40 -19.68 -0.14 -8.55
C ASN A 40 -19.42 -0.29 -7.04
N ASP A 41 -19.69 -1.48 -6.49
CA ASP A 41 -19.39 -1.81 -5.10
C ASP A 41 -17.89 -2.15 -4.92
N PRO A 42 -17.15 -1.42 -4.07
CA PRO A 42 -15.75 -1.75 -3.76
C PRO A 42 -15.55 -3.13 -3.11
N VAL A 43 -16.55 -3.68 -2.42
CA VAL A 43 -16.46 -5.01 -1.79
C VAL A 43 -16.50 -6.11 -2.87
N GLU A 44 -17.41 -6.00 -3.84
CA GLU A 44 -17.46 -6.91 -4.99
C GLU A 44 -16.20 -6.79 -5.86
N ALA A 45 -15.71 -5.56 -6.06
CA ALA A 45 -14.46 -5.32 -6.77
C ALA A 45 -13.27 -6.05 -6.12
N TRP A 46 -13.22 -6.04 -4.78
CA TRP A 46 -12.19 -6.74 -4.02
C TRP A 46 -12.34 -8.26 -4.10
N ALA A 47 -13.55 -8.78 -3.95
CA ALA A 47 -13.86 -10.20 -4.10
C ALA A 47 -13.37 -10.72 -5.47
N SER A 48 -13.62 -9.98 -6.55
CA SER A 48 -13.19 -10.35 -7.92
C SER A 48 -11.67 -10.49 -8.12
N ILE A 49 -10.87 -9.89 -7.23
CA ILE A 49 -9.40 -9.95 -7.26
C ILE A 49 -8.91 -11.10 -6.38
N VAL A 50 -9.43 -11.22 -5.16
CA VAL A 50 -8.96 -12.21 -4.17
C VAL A 50 -9.45 -13.61 -4.47
N GLU A 51 -10.65 -13.76 -5.02
CA GLU A 51 -11.24 -15.06 -5.37
C GLU A 51 -10.66 -15.65 -6.66
N ASP A 52 -9.86 -14.88 -7.41
CA ASP A 52 -9.21 -15.31 -8.64
C ASP A 52 -7.76 -15.78 -8.35
N PRO A 53 -7.46 -17.09 -8.44
CA PRO A 53 -6.13 -17.63 -8.17
C PRO A 53 -5.06 -17.09 -9.14
N ALA A 54 -5.46 -16.70 -10.36
CA ALA A 54 -4.52 -16.17 -11.35
C ALA A 54 -4.12 -14.72 -11.03
N LYS A 55 -5.04 -13.91 -10.49
CA LYS A 55 -4.77 -12.51 -10.09
C LYS A 55 -4.01 -12.41 -8.76
N THR A 56 -4.11 -13.42 -7.91
CA THR A 56 -3.45 -13.46 -6.59
C THR A 56 -2.04 -14.03 -6.62
N ALA A 57 -1.71 -14.84 -7.64
CA ALA A 57 -0.38 -15.42 -7.82
C ALA A 57 0.66 -14.44 -8.45
N GLU A 58 0.22 -13.31 -9.00
CA GLU A 58 1.03 -12.29 -9.68
C GLU A 58 1.63 -11.23 -8.72
#